data_AF-A0A926QXN5-F1
#
_entry.id   AF-A0A926QXN5-F1
#
_cell.length_a   1.000
_cell.length_b   1.000
_cell.length_c   1.000
_cell.angle_alpha   90.00
_cell.angle_beta   90.00
_cell.angle_gamma   90.00
#
_symmetry.space_group_name_H-M   'P 1'
#
loop_
_entity.id
_entity.type
_entity.pdbx_description
1 polymer ?
#
loop_
_entity_poly.entity_id
_entity_poly.type
_entity_poly.pdbx_seq_one_letter_code
_entity_poly.pdbx_strand_id
1 'polypeptide(L)'
;MTELMCVPDAEDGWEPATEPPGGPNPARQVSMFQGVGWPMYSFAYLSVDLDAVARRLRLTLETSWDGHGRVRAAFFVLEGTDFVATHHEGDAPGTHIWTRMGGPVDSAARAGRLLAALGVGPEVVSYSTWGVGSNLSDIPPAWSRAGRAMRKPVQSRQDFWEDFKTHPGIFVGRVTFGSVTGFLNGYNVAAAGDLLNGFQEWLAAKLGFGTNLVWTGLVLKLAFPKGRPPEPWSPEDDQHAVDQLLLLLDEYFGSLAGGPQADGEPQPTPQSS
;
A
#
# COMPACT_ATOMS: atom_id res chain seq x y z
N MET A 1 -23.11 19.41 8.18
CA MET A 1 -21.99 19.92 9.00
C MET A 1 -21.99 19.06 10.24
N THR A 2 -21.14 18.05 10.28
CA THR A 2 -21.09 17.08 11.38
C THR A 2 -20.48 17.80 12.59
N GLU A 3 -21.19 17.79 13.72
CA GLU A 3 -20.72 18.42 14.95
C GLU A 3 -19.58 17.56 15.52
N LEU A 4 -18.43 18.18 15.78
CA LEU A 4 -17.30 17.49 16.40
C LEU A 4 -17.58 17.26 17.89
N MET A 5 -17.42 16.02 18.33
CA MET A 5 -17.58 15.60 19.70
C MET A 5 -16.29 15.81 20.50
N CYS A 6 -16.45 16.10 21.78
CA CYS A 6 -15.34 16.35 22.69
C CYS A 6 -14.63 15.04 23.08
N VAL A 7 -13.31 15.05 23.07
CA VAL A 7 -12.46 14.00 23.64
C VAL A 7 -11.83 14.57 24.91
N PRO A 8 -11.85 13.84 26.05
CA PRO A 8 -11.17 14.28 27.26
C PRO A 8 -9.66 14.44 27.04
N ASP A 9 -8.99 15.19 27.91
CA ASP A 9 -7.53 15.27 27.91
C ASP A 9 -6.89 13.95 28.37
N ALA A 10 -5.57 13.83 28.20
CA ALA A 10 -4.81 12.68 28.70
C ALA A 10 -4.96 12.53 30.23
N GLU A 11 -4.95 11.29 30.71
CA GLU A 11 -4.98 11.01 32.15
C GLU A 11 -3.69 11.42 32.85
N ASP A 12 -3.82 11.80 34.13
CA ASP A 12 -2.67 12.15 34.96
C ASP A 12 -1.70 10.97 35.07
N GLY A 13 -0.43 11.23 34.74
CA GLY A 13 0.65 10.24 34.80
C GLY A 13 0.89 9.46 33.51
N TRP A 14 0.04 9.59 32.48
CA TRP A 14 0.34 9.05 31.15
C TRP A 14 1.55 9.78 30.58
N GLU A 15 2.58 9.04 30.16
CA GLU A 15 3.80 9.50 29.49
C GLU A 15 3.57 9.78 27.97
N PRO A 16 4.46 10.51 27.27
CA PRO A 16 4.39 10.60 25.81
C PRO A 16 4.38 9.22 25.16
N ALA A 17 3.54 9.00 24.14
CA ALA A 17 3.43 7.68 23.49
C ALA A 17 4.72 7.24 22.77
N THR A 18 5.67 8.16 22.57
CA THR A 18 6.99 7.89 21.98
C THR A 18 7.98 7.27 22.97
N GLU A 19 7.69 7.29 24.27
CA GLU A 19 8.57 6.72 25.30
C GLU A 19 8.56 5.18 25.28
N PRO A 20 9.62 4.52 25.78
CA PRO A 20 9.68 3.06 25.89
C PRO A 20 8.54 2.48 26.74
N PRO A 21 8.05 1.27 26.42
CA PRO A 21 6.92 0.67 27.12
C PRO A 21 7.21 0.45 28.61
N GLY A 22 6.24 0.76 29.48
CA GLY A 22 6.33 0.51 30.92
C GLY A 22 5.52 1.46 31.81
N GLY A 23 4.97 2.55 31.28
CA GLY A 23 4.10 3.47 32.01
C GLY A 23 2.60 3.23 31.75
N PRO A 24 1.72 4.06 32.35
CA PRO A 24 0.27 3.88 32.29
C PRO A 24 -0.38 4.29 30.96
N ASN A 25 0.34 4.94 30.03
CA ASN A 25 -0.24 5.28 28.72
C ASN A 25 -0.53 4.00 27.90
N PRO A 26 -1.78 3.73 27.49
CA PRO A 26 -2.12 2.55 26.70
C PRO A 26 -1.61 2.62 25.25
N ALA A 27 -1.27 3.82 24.77
CA ALA A 27 -0.82 4.07 23.41
C ALA A 27 0.71 4.07 23.31
N ARG A 28 1.22 3.32 22.34
CA ARG A 28 2.62 3.37 21.92
C ARG A 28 2.72 3.89 20.50
N GLN A 29 3.35 5.04 20.31
CA GLN A 29 3.61 5.59 18.99
C GLN A 29 4.73 4.83 18.30
N VAL A 30 4.52 4.53 17.02
CA VAL A 30 5.55 3.99 16.12
C VAL A 30 5.76 4.97 14.98
N SER A 31 6.97 5.04 14.43
CA SER A 31 7.22 5.88 13.27
C SER A 31 6.37 5.43 12.09
N MET A 32 5.83 6.38 11.32
CA MET A 32 5.11 6.09 10.07
C MET A 32 5.92 5.21 9.09
N PHE A 33 7.25 5.25 9.15
CA PHE A 33 8.13 4.44 8.29
C PHE A 33 8.46 3.06 8.88
N GLN A 34 8.32 2.89 10.19
CA GLN A 34 8.56 1.62 10.88
C GLN A 34 7.28 0.79 11.05
N GLY A 35 6.11 1.42 11.04
CA GLY A 35 4.82 0.78 11.31
C GLY A 35 4.20 -0.02 10.16
N VAL A 36 4.78 0.01 8.96
CA VAL A 36 4.11 -0.54 7.75
C VAL A 36 4.81 -1.80 7.24
N GLY A 37 4.66 -2.89 7.98
CA GLY A 37 4.96 -4.24 7.50
C GLY A 37 3.76 -4.94 6.83
N TRP A 38 2.55 -4.35 6.90
CA TRP A 38 1.29 -5.04 6.58
C TRP A 38 0.25 -4.10 5.94
N PRO A 39 -0.65 -4.61 5.07
CA PRO A 39 -1.74 -3.82 4.50
C PRO A 39 -2.72 -3.30 5.56
N MET A 40 -2.96 -1.99 5.55
CA MET A 40 -3.97 -1.34 6.38
C MET A 40 -5.28 -1.12 5.62
N TYR A 41 -6.40 -1.14 6.33
CA TYR A 41 -7.72 -0.84 5.78
C TYR A 41 -8.41 0.25 6.60
N SER A 42 -9.29 1.00 5.95
CA SER A 42 -10.11 2.01 6.61
C SER A 42 -11.02 1.33 7.61
N PHE A 43 -10.87 1.67 8.88
CA PHE A 43 -11.57 1.05 9.99
C PHE A 43 -12.81 1.86 10.34
N ALA A 44 -12.63 3.16 10.63
CA ALA A 44 -13.72 4.07 10.97
C ALA A 44 -13.45 5.52 10.59
N TYR A 45 -14.53 6.31 10.57
CA TYR A 45 -14.49 7.76 10.65
C TYR A 45 -15.14 8.21 11.95
N LEU A 46 -14.40 8.99 12.73
CA LEU A 46 -14.83 9.52 14.00
C LEU A 46 -15.13 11.01 13.85
N SER A 47 -16.27 11.46 14.39
CA SER A 47 -16.63 12.87 14.57
C SER A 47 -15.84 13.49 15.73
N VAL A 48 -14.53 13.24 15.80
CA VAL A 48 -13.62 13.86 16.75
C VAL A 48 -12.46 14.48 15.99
N ASP A 49 -11.95 15.57 16.54
CA ASP A 49 -10.82 16.28 15.98
C ASP A 49 -9.51 15.49 16.14
N LEU A 50 -8.65 15.54 15.12
CA LEU A 50 -7.38 14.79 15.14
C LEU A 50 -6.42 15.31 16.21
N ASP A 51 -6.40 16.62 16.49
CA ASP A 51 -5.60 17.18 17.57
C ASP A 51 -6.14 16.76 18.94
N ALA A 52 -7.46 16.56 19.08
CA ALA A 52 -8.05 16.00 20.29
C ALA A 52 -7.63 14.53 20.51
N VAL A 53 -7.62 13.71 19.45
CA VAL A 53 -7.09 12.33 19.50
C VAL A 53 -5.62 12.31 19.89
N ALA A 54 -4.80 13.17 19.24
CA ALA A 54 -3.38 13.24 19.51
C ALA A 54 -3.09 13.69 20.96
N ARG A 55 -3.81 14.68 21.45
CA ARG A 55 -3.68 15.17 22.83
C ARG A 55 -4.09 14.11 23.85
N ARG A 56 -5.23 13.45 23.65
CA ARG A 56 -5.72 12.39 24.55
C ARG A 56 -4.72 11.26 24.71
N LEU A 57 -4.14 10.79 23.60
CA LEU A 57 -3.22 9.65 23.57
C LEU A 57 -1.74 10.05 23.68
N ARG A 58 -1.45 11.35 23.86
CA ARG A 58 -0.09 11.93 23.85
C ARG A 58 0.74 11.53 22.61
N LEU A 59 0.12 11.60 21.44
CA LEU A 59 0.73 11.34 20.14
C LEU A 59 1.38 12.61 19.56
N THR A 60 2.45 12.40 18.82
CA THR A 60 3.05 13.40 17.93
C THR A 60 2.46 13.22 16.53
N LEU A 61 1.80 14.25 16.02
CA LEU A 61 1.27 14.26 14.66
C LEU A 61 2.40 14.52 13.65
N GLU A 62 2.56 13.59 12.71
CA GLU A 62 3.45 13.70 11.56
C GLU A 62 2.68 14.30 10.37
N THR A 63 3.36 15.08 9.53
CA THR A 63 2.76 15.65 8.31
C THR A 63 3.40 15.01 7.08
N SER A 64 2.57 14.58 6.14
CA SER A 64 2.98 13.96 4.88
C SER A 64 2.00 14.35 3.75
N TRP A 65 2.02 13.62 2.64
CA TRP A 65 1.09 13.79 1.52
C TRP A 65 0.86 12.47 0.77
N ASP A 66 -0.31 12.30 0.18
CA ASP A 66 -0.66 11.21 -0.72
C ASP A 66 -1.47 11.73 -1.93
N GLY A 67 -2.07 10.83 -2.72
CA GLY A 67 -2.90 11.20 -3.87
C GLY A 67 -4.16 12.01 -3.53
N HIS A 68 -4.49 12.16 -2.25
CA HIS A 68 -5.58 12.95 -1.71
C HIS A 68 -5.09 14.27 -1.06
N GLY A 69 -3.81 14.63 -1.24
CA GLY A 69 -3.23 15.88 -0.78
C GLY A 69 -2.42 15.72 0.51
N ARG A 70 -2.24 16.83 1.24
CA ARG A 70 -1.48 16.81 2.49
C ARG A 70 -2.27 16.06 3.56
N VAL A 71 -1.57 15.25 4.35
CA VAL A 71 -2.17 14.44 5.42
C VAL A 71 -1.42 14.66 6.71
N ARG A 72 -2.16 14.82 7.80
CA ARG A 72 -1.64 14.74 9.17
C ARG A 72 -1.98 13.37 9.72
N ALA A 73 -1.01 12.69 10.30
CA ALA A 73 -1.17 11.32 10.75
C ALA A 73 -0.42 11.03 12.06
N ALA A 74 -0.94 10.09 12.84
CA ALA A 74 -0.18 9.44 13.91
C ALA A 74 -0.41 7.93 13.85
N PHE A 75 0.69 7.19 13.84
CA PHE A 75 0.70 5.73 13.96
C PHE A 75 0.87 5.36 15.43
N PHE A 76 0.03 4.46 15.92
CA PHE A 76 0.09 4.04 17.32
C PHE A 76 -0.42 2.61 17.49
N VAL A 77 0.00 2.00 18.59
CA VAL A 77 -0.37 0.64 18.96
C VAL A 77 -1.16 0.71 20.27
N LEU A 78 -2.33 0.08 20.28
CA LEU A 78 -3.12 -0.18 21.50
C LEU A 78 -3.19 -1.68 21.73
N GLU A 79 -2.68 -2.16 22.86
CA GLU A 79 -2.72 -3.58 23.25
C GLU A 79 -2.31 -4.55 22.12
N GLY A 80 -1.24 -4.21 21.39
CA GLY A 80 -0.73 -5.03 20.27
C GLY A 80 -1.52 -4.94 18.96
N THR A 81 -2.44 -3.97 18.84
CA THR A 81 -3.15 -3.65 17.59
C THR A 81 -2.67 -2.32 17.02
N ASP A 82 -2.22 -2.34 15.77
CA ASP A 82 -1.79 -1.14 15.04
C ASP A 82 -2.98 -0.32 14.57
N PHE A 83 -2.91 0.98 14.81
CA PHE A 83 -3.85 1.99 14.36
C PHE A 83 -3.12 3.15 13.70
N VAL A 84 -3.84 3.83 12.80
CA VAL A 84 -3.44 5.13 12.27
C VAL A 84 -4.60 6.07 12.38
N ALA A 85 -4.39 7.21 13.02
CA ALA A 85 -5.32 8.34 12.98
C ALA A 85 -4.83 9.33 11.92
N THR A 86 -5.71 9.73 11.00
CA THR A 86 -5.38 10.61 9.88
C THR A 86 -6.45 11.67 9.64
N HIS A 87 -6.01 12.80 9.09
CA HIS A 87 -6.88 13.85 8.54
C HIS A 87 -6.18 14.49 7.33
N HIS A 88 -6.85 14.56 6.19
CA HIS A 88 -6.34 15.21 4.98
C HIS A 88 -6.76 16.68 4.91
N GLU A 89 -5.87 17.52 4.39
CA GLU A 89 -6.17 18.93 4.16
C GLU A 89 -7.31 19.07 3.14
N GLY A 90 -8.39 19.74 3.55
CA GLY A 90 -9.58 19.94 2.71
C GLY A 90 -10.71 18.93 2.94
N ASP A 91 -10.49 17.89 3.75
CA ASP A 91 -11.56 16.99 4.18
C ASP A 91 -12.53 17.66 5.18
N ALA A 92 -13.72 17.07 5.30
CA ALA A 92 -14.64 17.44 6.37
C ALA A 92 -13.97 17.22 7.75
N PRO A 93 -14.27 18.08 8.75
CA PRO A 93 -13.73 17.93 10.10
C PRO A 93 -14.06 16.57 10.70
N GLY A 94 -13.03 15.88 11.19
CA GLY A 94 -13.14 14.53 11.77
C GLY A 94 -11.85 13.74 11.56
N THR A 95 -11.80 12.54 12.14
CA THR A 95 -10.59 11.69 12.16
C THR A 95 -10.87 10.36 11.48
N HIS A 96 -10.07 10.05 10.46
CA HIS A 96 -10.04 8.72 9.84
C HIS A 96 -9.14 7.79 10.62
N ILE A 97 -9.69 6.63 10.98
CA ILE A 97 -8.97 5.57 11.67
C ILE A 97 -8.74 4.41 10.70
N TRP A 98 -7.50 3.94 10.66
CA TRP A 98 -7.06 2.77 9.90
C TRP A 98 -6.53 1.71 10.86
N THR A 99 -6.62 0.45 10.47
CA THR A 99 -5.98 -0.66 11.21
C THR A 99 -5.52 -1.76 10.26
N ARG A 100 -4.67 -2.65 10.75
CA ARG A 100 -4.17 -3.80 9.98
C ARG A 100 -5.29 -4.79 9.63
N MET A 101 -5.22 -5.35 8.44
CA MET A 101 -6.11 -6.45 8.05
C MET A 101 -5.76 -7.74 8.84
N GLY A 102 -6.78 -8.45 9.34
CA GLY A 102 -6.59 -9.69 10.10
C GLY A 102 -5.98 -9.47 11.51
N GLY A 103 -5.77 -10.54 12.28
CA GLY A 103 -5.26 -10.51 13.66
C GLY A 103 -6.11 -11.31 14.65
N PRO A 104 -5.59 -11.58 15.87
CA PRO A 104 -6.26 -12.44 16.86
C PRO A 104 -7.46 -11.77 17.55
N VAL A 105 -7.59 -10.45 17.43
CA VAL A 105 -8.69 -9.66 18.00
C VAL A 105 -9.66 -9.31 16.88
N ASP A 106 -10.95 -9.57 17.06
CA ASP A 106 -11.96 -9.20 16.08
C ASP A 106 -12.18 -7.67 15.99
N SER A 107 -12.85 -7.23 14.93
CA SER A 107 -13.06 -5.81 14.63
C SER A 107 -13.87 -5.07 15.69
N ALA A 108 -14.85 -5.72 16.33
CA ALA A 108 -15.68 -5.07 17.35
C ALA A 108 -14.87 -4.86 18.65
N ALA A 109 -14.06 -5.84 19.04
CA ALA A 109 -13.16 -5.72 20.17
C ALA A 109 -12.08 -4.64 19.94
N ARG A 110 -11.55 -4.51 18.72
CA ARG A 110 -10.63 -3.40 18.37
C ARG A 110 -11.28 -2.04 18.52
N ALA A 111 -12.53 -1.92 18.09
CA ALA A 111 -13.29 -0.69 18.22
C ALA A 111 -13.52 -0.32 19.69
N GLY A 112 -13.92 -1.30 20.52
CA GLY A 112 -14.09 -1.11 21.96
C GLY A 112 -12.81 -0.60 22.62
N ARG A 113 -11.65 -1.17 22.26
CA ARG A 113 -10.34 -0.72 22.78
C ARG A 113 -9.99 0.70 22.37
N LEU A 114 -10.22 1.05 21.10
CA LEU A 114 -9.99 2.40 20.60
C LEU A 114 -10.86 3.43 21.31
N LEU A 115 -12.18 3.17 21.40
CA LEU A 115 -13.12 4.08 22.03
C LEU A 115 -12.83 4.23 23.53
N ALA A 116 -12.49 3.13 24.22
CA ALA A 116 -12.09 3.16 25.62
C ALA A 116 -10.81 3.98 25.83
N ALA A 117 -9.78 3.80 25.00
CA ALA A 117 -8.55 4.59 25.08
C ALA A 117 -8.81 6.10 24.85
N LEU A 118 -9.71 6.42 23.92
CA LEU A 118 -10.15 7.78 23.65
C LEU A 118 -11.07 8.35 24.75
N GLY A 119 -11.64 7.51 25.62
CA GLY A 119 -12.58 7.94 26.66
C GLY A 119 -13.93 8.44 26.09
N VAL A 120 -14.35 7.89 24.96
CA VAL A 120 -15.58 8.28 24.24
C VAL A 120 -16.48 7.08 23.97
N GLY A 121 -17.78 7.30 23.81
CA GLY A 121 -18.74 6.26 23.46
C GLY A 121 -18.90 6.06 21.94
N PRO A 122 -19.72 5.08 21.51
CA PRO A 122 -19.91 4.77 20.09
C PRO A 122 -20.58 5.89 19.28
N GLU A 123 -21.19 6.88 19.92
CA GLU A 123 -21.82 8.04 19.29
C GLU A 123 -20.86 8.88 18.42
N VAL A 124 -19.56 8.83 18.71
CA VAL A 124 -18.56 9.54 17.90
C VAL A 124 -18.31 8.88 16.54
N VAL A 125 -18.78 7.65 16.33
CA VAL A 125 -18.51 6.87 15.11
C VAL A 125 -19.55 7.21 14.05
N SER A 126 -19.15 7.98 13.03
CA SER A 126 -20.02 8.28 11.86
C SER A 126 -19.99 7.16 10.83
N TYR A 127 -18.87 6.45 10.75
CA TYR A 127 -18.69 5.31 9.85
C TYR A 127 -17.80 4.27 10.51
N SER A 128 -18.15 3.00 10.32
CA SER A 128 -17.31 1.87 10.70
C SER A 128 -17.45 0.72 9.70
N THR A 129 -16.41 -0.10 9.60
CA THR A 129 -16.46 -1.36 8.84
C THR A 129 -16.97 -2.56 9.66
N TRP A 130 -17.29 -2.37 10.95
CA TRP A 130 -17.68 -3.44 11.88
C TRP A 130 -19.12 -3.32 12.41
N GLY A 131 -19.95 -2.44 11.85
CA GLY A 131 -21.40 -2.57 11.93
C GLY A 131 -22.12 -1.84 13.07
N VAL A 132 -21.53 -0.77 13.65
CA VAL A 132 -22.26 0.16 14.53
C VAL A 132 -22.18 1.58 13.95
N GLY A 133 -23.32 2.27 13.84
CA GLY A 133 -23.36 3.70 13.49
C GLY A 133 -23.17 4.06 12.01
N SER A 134 -23.49 3.16 11.07
CA SER A 134 -23.27 3.40 9.62
C SER A 134 -24.22 4.46 9.01
N ASN A 135 -24.12 5.73 9.42
CA ASN A 135 -24.69 6.83 8.67
C ASN A 135 -23.75 7.21 7.52
N LEU A 136 -23.96 6.57 6.36
CA LEU A 136 -23.14 6.79 5.17
C LEU A 136 -23.28 8.21 4.58
N SER A 137 -24.23 9.01 5.08
CA SER A 137 -24.49 10.40 4.65
C SER A 137 -23.37 11.37 5.04
N ASP A 138 -22.63 11.05 6.10
CA ASP A 138 -21.57 11.92 6.65
C ASP A 138 -20.18 11.58 6.10
N ILE A 139 -20.08 10.53 5.26
CA ILE A 139 -18.85 10.16 4.58
C ILE A 139 -18.57 11.21 3.49
N PRO A 140 -17.38 11.85 3.47
CA PRO A 140 -17.08 12.83 2.44
C PRO A 140 -17.19 12.18 1.05
N PRO A 141 -17.69 12.92 0.03
CA PRO A 141 -17.99 12.34 -1.28
C PRO A 141 -16.85 11.51 -1.88
N ALA A 142 -15.59 11.95 -1.74
CA ALA A 142 -14.38 11.25 -2.18
C ALA A 142 -14.25 9.80 -1.66
N TRP A 143 -14.92 9.48 -0.55
CA TRP A 143 -14.85 8.19 0.15
C TRP A 143 -16.15 7.39 0.07
N SER A 144 -17.27 8.01 -0.35
CA SER A 144 -18.55 7.33 -0.54
C SER A 144 -18.48 6.30 -1.69
N ARG A 145 -19.34 5.27 -1.68
CA ARG A 145 -19.47 4.36 -2.84
C ARG A 145 -19.87 5.10 -4.14
N ALA A 146 -20.54 6.24 -4.01
CA ALA A 146 -20.94 7.11 -5.12
C ALA A 146 -19.78 7.98 -5.64
N GLY A 147 -18.85 8.45 -4.81
CA GLY A 147 -17.61 9.10 -5.27
C GLY A 147 -16.55 8.12 -5.71
N ARG A 148 -16.61 6.87 -5.22
CA ARG A 148 -15.94 5.70 -5.81
C ARG A 148 -16.57 5.20 -7.12
N ALA A 149 -17.61 5.86 -7.65
CA ALA A 149 -18.08 5.60 -9.01
C ALA A 149 -17.08 6.06 -10.08
N MET A 150 -15.97 6.69 -9.68
CA MET A 150 -14.78 6.92 -10.51
C MET A 150 -13.57 6.04 -10.15
N ARG A 151 -13.76 4.94 -9.41
CA ARG A 151 -12.81 3.83 -9.58
C ARG A 151 -13.13 3.19 -10.92
N LYS A 152 -12.16 3.22 -11.85
CA LYS A 152 -12.06 2.16 -12.86
C LYS A 152 -12.32 0.84 -12.11
N PRO A 153 -13.16 -0.08 -12.64
CA PRO A 153 -13.45 -1.35 -11.99
C PRO A 153 -12.15 -2.05 -11.57
N VAL A 154 -12.20 -2.99 -10.61
CA VAL A 154 -11.06 -3.87 -10.27
C VAL A 154 -10.37 -4.25 -11.58
N GLN A 155 -9.24 -3.60 -11.87
CA GLN A 155 -8.51 -3.87 -13.08
C GLN A 155 -7.94 -5.26 -12.87
N SER A 156 -8.15 -6.17 -13.83
CA SER A 156 -7.38 -7.40 -13.84
C SER A 156 -5.88 -7.02 -13.87
N ARG A 157 -5.00 -7.91 -13.41
CA ARG A 157 -3.53 -7.66 -13.51
C ARG A 157 -3.14 -7.31 -14.96
N GLN A 158 -3.89 -7.82 -15.94
CA GLN A 158 -3.76 -7.51 -17.37
C GLN A 158 -4.18 -6.07 -17.68
N ASP A 159 -5.36 -5.61 -17.23
CA ASP A 159 -5.82 -4.22 -17.47
C ASP A 159 -4.90 -3.18 -16.82
N PHE A 160 -4.38 -3.47 -15.62
CA PHE A 160 -3.36 -2.65 -14.97
C PHE A 160 -2.09 -2.59 -15.82
N TRP A 161 -1.63 -3.74 -16.31
CA TRP A 161 -0.41 -3.84 -17.11
C TRP A 161 -0.53 -3.08 -18.43
N GLU A 162 -1.66 -3.21 -19.14
CA GLU A 162 -1.91 -2.44 -20.38
C GLU A 162 -1.94 -0.93 -20.12
N ASP A 163 -2.54 -0.48 -19.00
CA ASP A 163 -2.57 0.94 -18.64
C ASP A 163 -1.18 1.46 -18.22
N PHE A 164 -0.41 0.65 -17.50
CA PHE A 164 0.96 0.97 -17.06
C PHE A 164 1.93 1.09 -18.24
N LYS A 165 1.86 0.18 -19.21
CA LYS A 165 2.66 0.26 -20.45
C LYS A 165 2.36 1.50 -21.27
N THR A 166 1.07 1.85 -21.37
CA THR A 166 0.64 2.95 -22.23
C THR A 166 0.89 4.31 -21.57
N HIS A 167 0.80 4.39 -20.24
CA HIS A 167 0.84 5.65 -19.50
C HIS A 167 1.70 5.59 -18.22
N PRO A 168 2.99 5.20 -18.29
CA PRO A 168 3.82 5.02 -17.10
C PRO A 168 3.95 6.31 -16.27
N GLY A 169 3.92 7.48 -16.92
CA GLY A 169 3.99 8.78 -16.25
C GLY A 169 2.86 9.05 -15.25
N ILE A 170 1.68 8.45 -15.41
CA ILE A 170 0.57 8.56 -14.45
C ILE A 170 0.93 7.90 -13.11
N PHE A 171 1.76 6.87 -13.15
CA PHE A 171 2.14 6.07 -11.98
C PHE A 171 3.40 6.58 -11.29
N VAL A 172 4.36 7.09 -12.06
CA VAL A 172 5.70 7.45 -11.54
C VAL A 172 6.01 8.94 -11.59
N GLY A 173 5.13 9.76 -12.15
CA GLY A 173 5.28 11.21 -12.31
C GLY A 173 6.34 11.59 -13.36
N ARG A 174 7.60 11.24 -13.11
CA ARG A 174 8.71 11.38 -14.06
C ARG A 174 9.18 10.01 -14.51
N VAL A 175 9.13 9.74 -15.81
CA VAL A 175 9.54 8.45 -16.38
C VAL A 175 11.07 8.41 -16.48
N THR A 176 11.70 7.70 -15.54
CA THR A 176 13.11 7.32 -15.58
C THR A 176 13.21 5.84 -15.28
N PHE A 177 14.31 5.20 -15.65
CA PHE A 177 14.51 3.79 -15.33
C PHE A 177 14.42 3.55 -13.82
N GLY A 178 14.98 4.46 -13.02
CA GLY A 178 14.91 4.40 -11.56
C GLY A 178 13.48 4.51 -11.01
N SER A 179 12.66 5.42 -11.54
CA SER A 179 11.29 5.60 -11.04
C SER A 179 10.37 4.45 -11.43
N VAL A 180 10.50 3.93 -12.66
CA VAL A 180 9.73 2.79 -13.17
C VAL A 180 10.09 1.51 -12.42
N THR A 181 11.39 1.23 -12.23
CA THR A 181 11.83 0.06 -11.48
C THR A 181 11.47 0.14 -10.00
N GLY A 182 11.56 1.33 -9.39
CA GLY A 182 11.11 1.57 -8.02
C GLY A 182 9.63 1.29 -7.82
N PHE A 183 8.79 1.79 -8.72
CA PHE A 183 7.34 1.52 -8.70
C PHE A 183 7.01 0.04 -8.87
N LEU A 184 7.61 -0.64 -9.86
CA LEU A 184 7.39 -2.07 -10.09
C LEU A 184 7.84 -2.93 -8.91
N ASN A 185 8.94 -2.56 -8.26
CA ASN A 185 9.38 -3.25 -7.05
C ASN A 185 8.38 -3.06 -5.90
N GLY A 186 7.87 -1.84 -5.71
CA GLY A 186 6.83 -1.56 -4.72
C GLY A 186 5.53 -2.31 -5.00
N TYR A 187 5.10 -2.36 -6.26
CA TYR A 187 3.92 -3.11 -6.68
C TYR A 187 4.12 -4.62 -6.47
N ASN A 188 5.29 -5.16 -6.80
CA ASN A 188 5.62 -6.57 -6.58
C ASN A 188 5.57 -6.92 -5.08
N VAL A 189 6.13 -6.08 -4.22
CA VAL A 189 6.06 -6.26 -2.75
C VAL A 189 4.61 -6.24 -2.27
N ALA A 190 3.79 -5.28 -2.75
CA ALA A 190 2.37 -5.22 -2.42
C ALA A 190 1.57 -6.44 -2.93
N ALA A 191 2.04 -7.08 -4.01
CA ALA A 191 1.50 -8.31 -4.56
C ALA A 191 2.14 -9.59 -3.96
N ALA A 192 2.76 -9.50 -2.77
CA ALA A 192 3.43 -10.62 -2.09
C ALA A 192 4.53 -11.32 -2.92
N GLY A 193 5.13 -10.61 -3.87
CA GLY A 193 6.18 -11.11 -4.75
C GLY A 193 5.68 -11.80 -6.02
N ASP A 194 4.37 -11.94 -6.22
CA ASP A 194 3.79 -12.71 -7.32
C ASP A 194 4.10 -12.13 -8.71
N LEU A 195 4.20 -10.80 -8.84
CA LEU A 195 4.27 -10.14 -10.15
C LEU A 195 5.58 -10.49 -10.88
N LEU A 196 6.70 -10.46 -10.16
CA LEU A 196 8.04 -10.64 -10.71
C LEU A 196 8.63 -12.00 -10.33
N ASN A 197 7.82 -12.93 -9.81
CA ASN A 197 8.28 -14.23 -9.35
C ASN A 197 8.84 -15.08 -10.50
N GLY A 198 10.15 -15.28 -10.56
CA GLY A 198 10.80 -16.00 -11.67
C GLY A 198 11.27 -15.10 -12.81
N PHE A 199 11.01 -13.78 -12.75
CA PHE A 199 11.43 -12.83 -13.79
C PHE A 199 12.95 -12.71 -13.87
N GLN A 200 13.65 -12.70 -12.74
CA GLN A 200 15.11 -12.64 -12.70
C GLN A 200 15.75 -13.86 -13.36
N GLU A 201 15.24 -15.05 -13.03
CA GLU A 201 15.67 -16.33 -13.57
C GLU A 201 15.43 -16.37 -15.09
N TRP A 202 14.27 -15.90 -15.53
CA TRP A 202 13.93 -15.78 -16.95
C TRP A 202 14.89 -14.84 -17.69
N LEU A 203 15.22 -13.68 -17.12
CA LEU A 203 16.19 -12.74 -17.70
C LEU A 203 17.60 -13.33 -17.76
N ALA A 204 18.04 -14.00 -16.69
CA ALA A 204 19.35 -14.64 -16.63
C ALA A 204 19.46 -15.79 -17.65
N ALA A 205 18.39 -16.56 -17.84
CA ALA A 205 18.31 -17.58 -18.88
C ALA A 205 18.39 -16.97 -20.29
N LYS A 206 17.69 -15.84 -20.52
CA LYS A 206 17.73 -15.12 -21.80
C LYS A 206 19.12 -14.53 -22.12
N LEU A 207 19.84 -14.06 -21.09
CA LEU A 207 21.22 -13.57 -21.22
C LEU A 207 22.26 -14.70 -21.33
N GLY A 208 21.95 -15.88 -20.81
CA GLY A 208 22.90 -17.00 -20.66
C GLY A 208 23.90 -16.83 -19.51
N PHE A 209 23.78 -15.77 -18.70
CA PHE A 209 24.61 -15.49 -17.52
C PHE A 209 23.92 -14.50 -16.57
N GLY A 210 24.50 -14.29 -15.37
CA GLY A 210 24.07 -13.22 -14.46
C GLY A 210 23.05 -13.64 -13.40
N THR A 211 22.97 -14.92 -13.04
CA THR A 211 22.11 -15.39 -11.93
C THR A 211 22.41 -14.73 -10.58
N ASN A 212 23.59 -14.13 -10.44
CA ASN A 212 24.01 -13.34 -9.28
C ASN A 212 23.64 -11.85 -9.36
N LEU A 213 23.01 -11.40 -10.44
CA LEU A 213 22.57 -10.02 -10.63
C LEU A 213 21.08 -9.88 -10.31
N VAL A 214 20.72 -8.76 -9.70
CA VAL A 214 19.33 -8.35 -9.56
C VAL A 214 18.70 -8.11 -10.93
N TRP A 215 17.39 -8.36 -11.06
CA TRP A 215 16.65 -8.22 -12.32
C TRP A 215 16.86 -6.86 -13.00
N THR A 216 16.97 -5.75 -12.26
CA THR A 216 17.22 -4.42 -12.82
C THR A 216 18.57 -4.36 -13.54
N GLY A 217 19.61 -4.99 -12.98
CA GLY A 217 20.93 -5.09 -13.60
C GLY A 217 20.92 -5.95 -14.87
N LEU A 218 20.13 -7.02 -14.89
CA LEU A 218 19.94 -7.87 -16.07
C LEU A 218 19.23 -7.12 -17.21
N VAL A 219 18.18 -6.37 -16.88
CA VAL A 219 17.50 -5.50 -17.85
C VAL A 219 18.47 -4.50 -18.46
N LEU A 220 19.34 -3.86 -17.67
CA LEU A 220 20.33 -2.93 -18.21
C LEU A 220 21.38 -3.59 -19.11
N LYS A 221 21.75 -4.84 -18.83
CA LYS A 221 22.64 -5.62 -19.71
C LYS A 221 21.99 -5.94 -21.05
N LEU A 222 20.69 -6.21 -21.06
CA LEU A 222 19.91 -6.41 -22.28
C LEU A 222 19.67 -5.10 -23.04
N ALA A 223 19.36 -4.00 -22.33
CA ALA A 223 19.10 -2.70 -22.92
C ALA A 223 20.37 -2.06 -23.51
N PHE A 224 21.53 -2.29 -22.89
CA PHE A 224 22.83 -1.74 -23.31
C PHE A 224 23.91 -2.83 -23.47
N PRO A 225 23.84 -3.66 -24.52
CA PRO A 225 24.78 -4.78 -24.70
C PRO A 225 26.25 -4.33 -24.84
N LYS A 226 26.47 -3.11 -25.35
CA LYS A 226 27.80 -2.53 -25.56
C LYS A 226 28.36 -1.81 -24.33
N GLY A 227 27.61 -1.77 -23.23
CA GLY A 227 27.98 -1.05 -22.01
C GLY A 227 27.03 0.10 -21.68
N ARG A 228 26.87 0.34 -20.38
CA ARG A 228 25.96 1.35 -19.83
C ARG A 228 26.38 2.77 -20.26
N PRO A 229 25.46 3.67 -20.59
CA PRO A 229 25.79 5.07 -20.81
C PRO A 229 26.37 5.70 -19.53
N PRO A 230 27.26 6.71 -19.68
CA PRO A 230 27.85 7.42 -18.55
C PRO A 230 26.77 8.18 -17.78
N GLU A 231 26.94 8.30 -16.46
CA GLU A 231 26.06 9.12 -15.64
C GLU A 231 26.48 10.60 -15.68
N PRO A 232 25.54 11.56 -15.57
CA PRO A 232 24.09 11.35 -15.49
C PRO A 232 23.49 10.92 -16.83
N TRP A 233 22.48 10.05 -16.77
CA TRP A 233 21.79 9.57 -17.97
C TRP A 233 21.05 10.68 -18.69
N SER A 234 21.05 10.62 -20.01
CA SER A 234 20.19 11.48 -20.82
C SER A 234 18.72 11.01 -20.70
N PRO A 235 17.74 11.90 -20.94
CA PRO A 235 16.34 11.48 -21.03
C PRO A 235 16.08 10.38 -22.07
N GLU A 236 16.89 10.35 -23.14
CA GLU A 236 16.81 9.33 -24.19
C GLU A 236 17.31 7.97 -23.71
N ASP A 237 18.40 7.94 -22.94
CA ASP A 237 18.90 6.72 -22.31
C ASP A 237 17.92 6.16 -21.27
N ASP A 238 17.32 7.05 -20.46
CA ASP A 238 16.28 6.69 -19.51
C ASP A 238 15.06 6.10 -20.22
N GLN A 239 14.59 6.75 -21.29
CA GLN A 239 13.45 6.27 -22.08
C GLN A 239 13.77 4.92 -22.73
N HIS A 240 14.93 4.78 -23.36
CA HIS A 240 15.35 3.51 -23.97
C HIS A 240 15.40 2.37 -22.95
N ALA A 241 15.95 2.62 -21.76
CA ALA A 241 15.99 1.62 -20.70
C ALA A 241 14.59 1.24 -20.19
N VAL A 242 13.67 2.20 -20.11
CA VAL A 242 12.26 1.97 -19.75
C VAL A 242 11.54 1.16 -20.83
N ASP A 243 11.71 1.51 -22.10
CA ASP A 243 11.07 0.81 -23.22
C ASP A 243 11.54 -0.65 -23.27
N GLN A 244 12.84 -0.88 -23.07
CA GLN A 244 13.40 -2.24 -22.99
C GLN A 244 12.85 -3.02 -21.79
N LEU A 245 12.67 -2.38 -20.63
CA LEU A 245 12.04 -3.01 -19.47
C LEU A 245 10.60 -3.44 -19.77
N LEU A 246 9.79 -2.56 -20.36
CA LEU A 246 8.39 -2.84 -20.67
C LEU A 246 8.26 -3.98 -21.70
N LEU A 247 9.12 -4.00 -22.72
CA LEU A 247 9.19 -5.10 -23.69
C LEU A 247 9.52 -6.44 -23.04
N LEU A 248 10.52 -6.48 -22.14
CA LEU A 248 10.92 -7.70 -21.46
C LEU A 248 9.82 -8.25 -20.53
N LEU A 249 9.08 -7.37 -19.87
CA LEU A 249 7.94 -7.76 -19.04
C LEU A 249 6.78 -8.29 -19.89
N ASP A 250 6.51 -7.68 -21.05
CA ASP A 250 5.51 -8.18 -22.01
C ASP A 250 5.85 -9.60 -22.49
N GLU A 251 7.09 -9.82 -22.91
CA GLU A 251 7.55 -11.14 -23.32
C GLU A 251 7.45 -12.16 -22.19
N TYR A 252 7.86 -11.77 -20.98
CA TYR A 252 7.79 -12.63 -19.80
C TYR A 252 6.35 -13.02 -19.47
N PHE A 253 5.42 -12.06 -19.39
CA PHE A 253 4.01 -12.35 -19.14
C PHE A 253 3.37 -13.18 -20.27
N GLY A 254 3.78 -12.96 -21.52
CA GLY A 254 3.41 -13.83 -22.63
C GLY A 254 3.89 -15.27 -22.45
N SER A 255 5.12 -15.45 -21.97
CA SER A 255 5.69 -16.79 -21.70
C SER A 255 4.97 -17.55 -20.57
N LEU A 256 4.44 -16.83 -19.58
CA LEU A 256 3.63 -17.42 -18.51
C LEU A 256 2.24 -17.86 -19.00
N ALA A 257 1.66 -17.13 -19.95
CA ALA A 257 0.36 -17.44 -20.52
C ALA A 257 0.40 -18.64 -21.49
N GLY A 258 1.54 -18.86 -22.15
CA GLY A 258 1.77 -19.95 -23.09
C GLY A 258 2.44 -21.18 -22.47
N GLY A 259 1.96 -21.67 -21.31
CA GLY A 259 2.55 -22.78 -20.54
C GLY A 259 3.04 -23.97 -21.39
N PRO A 260 3.96 -24.80 -20.85
CA PRO A 260 4.75 -25.74 -21.64
C PRO A 260 3.88 -26.59 -22.55
N GLN A 261 4.17 -26.53 -23.85
CA GLN A 261 3.63 -27.45 -24.84
C GLN A 261 3.95 -28.86 -24.34
N ALA A 262 2.92 -29.64 -24.02
CA ALA A 262 3.05 -31.01 -23.58
C ALA A 262 3.54 -31.86 -24.77
N ASP A 263 4.83 -31.79 -25.05
CA ASP A 263 5.52 -32.74 -25.90
C ASP A 263 5.64 -34.05 -25.13
N GLY A 264 4.68 -34.95 -25.39
CA GLY A 264 4.70 -36.28 -24.82
C GLY A 264 3.35 -36.99 -24.87
N GLU A 265 2.67 -37.01 -26.01
CA GLU A 265 1.66 -38.04 -26.26
C GLU A 265 2.36 -39.41 -26.27
N PRO A 266 1.99 -40.36 -25.40
CA PRO A 266 2.58 -41.69 -25.43
C PRO A 266 2.11 -42.43 -26.68
N GLN A 267 3.09 -42.74 -27.53
CA GLN A 267 2.93 -43.55 -28.73
C GLN A 267 2.29 -44.91 -28.38
N PRO A 268 1.21 -45.34 -29.06
CA PRO A 268 0.55 -46.60 -28.75
C PRO A 268 1.48 -47.77 -29.07
N THR A 269 1.72 -48.62 -28.07
CA THR A 269 2.43 -49.89 -28.22
C THR A 269 1.68 -50.82 -29.19
N PRO A 270 2.39 -51.49 -30.12
CA PRO A 270 1.75 -52.45 -31.01
C PRO A 270 1.32 -53.69 -30.21
N GLN A 271 0.05 -54.07 -30.35
CA GLN A 271 -0.45 -55.36 -29.90
C GLN A 271 0.18 -56.46 -30.77
N SER A 272 1.01 -57.29 -30.16
CA SER A 272 1.42 -58.57 -30.74
C SER A 272 0.35 -59.63 -30.44
N SER A 273 -0.20 -60.21 -31.50
CA SER A 273 -0.91 -61.50 -31.48
C SER A 273 0.05 -62.66 -31.31
#